data_AF-A0A819TH30-F1
#
_entry.id   AF-A0A819TH30-F1
#
_cell.length_a   1.000
_cell.length_b   1.000
_cell.length_c   1.000
_cell.angle_alpha   90.00
_cell.angle_beta   90.00
_cell.angle_gamma   90.00
#
_symmetry.space_group_name_H-M   'P 1'
#
loop_
_entity.id
_entity.type
_entity.pdbx_description
1 polymer ?
#
loop_
_entity_poly.entity_id
_entity_poly.type
_entity_poly.pdbx_seq_one_letter_code
_entity_poly.pdbx_strand_id
1 'polypeptide(L)'
;MIELLIDLIAARLSYRPVPVKLLETLAMLFDCDSVFQREHRNKPYNYSLDKTLGTRVLSTPPAASSIFSFYKRNNSYGWLCQIINRFVLKDGINNLRKQFEDKKRFTALEYHALLLPFGNCMNCLVKTRYLQLFGKEIIQALDYIENLNAEDHPITRRDLNSLIDVRQGDLTVEQTDVIVVCSSSKTLCENVFKSGGNSIKVSYEAELKKNPTAPIITVTANGHVAAKTIYFLPWQPDADLIKFCDSVKTFVSNVMEKAASESYQSIAIPAIGCGLHGCSISLVAGTFVKEVHRQLFKYPMSVSF
;
A
#
# COMPACT_ATOMS: atom_id res chain seq x y z
N MET A 1 -10.55 -27.71 0.81
CA MET A 1 -9.96 -26.48 0.24
C MET A 1 -9.23 -25.65 1.29
N ILE A 2 -9.87 -25.23 2.39
CA ILE A 2 -9.21 -24.44 3.45
C ILE A 2 -8.01 -25.17 4.07
N GLU A 3 -8.12 -26.47 4.32
CA GLU A 3 -6.99 -27.26 4.82
C GLU A 3 -5.75 -27.23 3.91
N LEU A 4 -5.95 -27.24 2.58
CA LEU A 4 -4.86 -27.11 1.61
C LEU A 4 -4.26 -25.71 1.65
N LEU A 5 -5.09 -24.69 1.82
CA LEU A 5 -4.62 -23.30 1.99
C LEU A 5 -3.78 -23.14 3.27
N ILE A 6 -4.20 -23.74 4.38
CA ILE A 6 -3.42 -23.76 5.62
C ILE A 6 -2.04 -24.41 5.40
N ASP A 7 -2.02 -25.56 4.72
CA ASP A 7 -0.78 -26.27 4.39
C ASP A 7 0.13 -25.40 3.49
N LEU A 8 -0.44 -24.74 2.48
CA LEU A 8 0.27 -23.84 1.58
C LEU A 8 0.88 -22.65 2.34
N ILE A 9 0.11 -22.02 3.24
CA ILE A 9 0.58 -20.87 4.02
C ILE A 9 1.71 -21.31 4.96
N ALA A 10 1.55 -22.44 5.65
CA ALA A 10 2.58 -23.00 6.53
C ALA A 10 3.89 -23.29 5.77
N ALA A 11 3.81 -23.84 4.56
CA ALA A 11 4.97 -24.07 3.70
C ALA A 11 5.57 -22.77 3.14
N ARG A 12 4.74 -21.82 2.70
CA ARG A 12 5.20 -20.53 2.15
C ARG A 12 5.95 -19.71 3.20
N LEU A 13 5.64 -19.86 4.48
CA LEU A 13 6.35 -19.22 5.58
C LEU A 13 7.79 -19.73 5.76
N SER A 14 8.22 -20.80 5.09
CA SER A 14 9.64 -21.19 5.07
C SER A 14 10.49 -20.27 4.18
N TYR A 15 9.84 -19.44 3.34
CA TYR A 15 10.51 -18.61 2.33
C TYR A 15 10.29 -17.13 2.61
N ARG A 16 11.22 -16.29 2.12
CA ARG A 16 11.11 -14.83 2.15
C ARG A 16 10.74 -14.26 0.78
N PRO A 17 10.16 -13.03 0.73
CA PRO A 17 9.77 -12.15 1.85
C PRO A 17 8.54 -12.66 2.63
N VAL A 18 8.22 -12.00 3.75
CA VAL A 18 7.01 -12.30 4.56
C VAL A 18 5.77 -12.24 3.65
N PRO A 19 4.95 -13.30 3.60
CA PRO A 19 3.83 -13.35 2.68
C PRO A 19 2.59 -12.62 3.24
N VAL A 20 2.65 -11.29 3.36
CA VAL A 20 1.66 -10.44 4.04
C VAL A 20 0.21 -10.77 3.63
N LYS A 21 -0.11 -10.78 2.34
CA LYS A 21 -1.48 -11.06 1.85
C LYS A 21 -2.00 -12.46 2.22
N LEU A 22 -1.11 -13.45 2.25
CA LEU A 22 -1.50 -14.80 2.66
C LEU A 22 -1.74 -14.86 4.17
N LEU A 23 -0.97 -14.11 4.96
CA LEU A 23 -1.17 -13.98 6.39
C LEU A 23 -2.44 -13.18 6.75
N GLU A 24 -2.80 -12.16 5.98
CA GLU A 24 -4.11 -11.48 6.10
C GLU A 24 -5.25 -12.47 5.85
N THR A 25 -5.11 -13.35 4.85
CA THR A 25 -6.08 -14.42 4.59
C THR A 25 -6.15 -15.41 5.76
N LEU A 26 -4.99 -15.78 6.33
CA LEU A 26 -4.92 -16.61 7.53
C LEU A 26 -5.61 -15.92 8.71
N ALA A 27 -5.45 -14.61 8.87
CA ALA A 27 -6.06 -13.84 9.94
C ALA A 27 -7.58 -13.80 9.84
N MET A 28 -8.12 -13.65 8.63
CA MET A 28 -9.57 -13.78 8.39
C MET A 28 -10.08 -15.19 8.70
N LEU A 29 -9.31 -16.22 8.36
CA LEU A 29 -9.67 -17.60 8.68
C LEU A 29 -9.61 -17.89 10.17
N PHE A 30 -8.70 -17.25 10.91
CA PHE A 30 -8.56 -17.46 12.35
C PHE A 30 -9.49 -16.56 13.18
N ASP A 31 -10.14 -15.58 12.57
CA ASP A 31 -11.03 -14.65 13.26
C ASP A 31 -12.31 -15.30 13.79
N CYS A 32 -12.40 -15.39 15.12
CA CYS A 32 -13.57 -15.89 15.86
C CYS A 32 -14.85 -15.10 15.56
N ASP A 33 -14.73 -13.82 15.22
CA ASP A 33 -15.85 -12.91 14.98
C ASP A 33 -16.28 -12.86 13.51
N SER A 34 -15.47 -13.45 12.62
CA SER A 34 -15.80 -13.56 11.20
C SER A 34 -17.15 -14.25 10.98
N VAL A 35 -17.91 -13.78 9.98
CA VAL A 35 -19.20 -14.37 9.59
C VAL A 35 -19.04 -15.88 9.36
N PHE A 36 -17.98 -16.25 8.65
CA PHE A 36 -17.66 -17.64 8.34
C PHE A 36 -17.48 -18.49 9.61
N GLN A 37 -16.69 -18.05 10.59
CA GLN A 37 -16.49 -18.81 11.82
C GLN A 37 -17.75 -18.86 12.69
N ARG A 38 -18.56 -17.79 12.71
CA ARG A 38 -19.85 -17.78 13.44
C ARG A 38 -20.83 -18.81 12.88
N GLU A 39 -20.90 -18.97 11.57
CA GLU A 39 -21.71 -20.02 10.91
C GLU A 39 -21.17 -21.44 11.20
N HIS A 40 -19.86 -21.55 11.41
CA HIS A 40 -19.16 -22.82 11.59
C HIS A 40 -18.88 -23.16 13.07
N ARG A 41 -19.33 -22.33 14.01
CA ARG A 41 -18.98 -22.44 15.44
C ARG A 41 -19.38 -23.76 16.08
N ASN A 42 -20.43 -24.42 15.59
CA ASN A 42 -20.90 -25.69 16.15
C ASN A 42 -20.20 -26.92 15.55
N LYS A 43 -19.31 -26.74 14.56
CA LYS A 43 -18.61 -27.88 13.96
C LYS A 43 -17.67 -28.52 14.99
N PRO A 44 -17.71 -29.86 15.13
CA PRO A 44 -16.97 -30.56 16.17
C PRO A 44 -15.46 -30.52 15.93
N TYR A 45 -14.71 -30.63 17.03
CA TYR A 45 -13.26 -30.80 17.01
C TYR A 45 -12.89 -32.27 16.92
N ASN A 46 -11.87 -32.62 16.11
CA ASN A 46 -11.37 -33.99 16.02
C ASN A 46 -10.11 -34.17 16.88
N TYR A 47 -10.30 -34.78 18.05
CA TYR A 47 -9.25 -35.06 19.03
C TYR A 47 -8.17 -36.06 18.56
N SER A 48 -8.30 -36.68 17.38
CA SER A 48 -7.22 -37.51 16.84
C SER A 48 -5.94 -36.70 16.60
N LEU A 49 -6.08 -35.41 16.26
CA LEU A 49 -4.95 -34.52 16.01
C LEU A 49 -4.16 -34.22 17.28
N ASP A 50 -4.81 -34.19 18.45
CA ASP A 50 -4.15 -33.98 19.74
C ASP A 50 -3.17 -35.10 20.06
N LYS A 51 -3.51 -36.34 19.68
CA LYS A 51 -2.62 -37.50 19.87
C LYS A 51 -1.33 -37.35 19.05
N THR A 52 -1.43 -36.79 17.85
CA THR A 52 -0.27 -36.56 16.97
C THR A 52 0.57 -35.37 17.45
N LEU A 53 -0.08 -34.30 17.92
CA LEU A 53 0.62 -33.09 18.36
C LEU A 53 1.19 -33.20 19.77
N GLY A 54 0.54 -33.95 20.67
CA GLY A 54 0.93 -34.06 22.07
C GLY A 54 1.07 -32.69 22.73
N THR A 55 2.27 -32.39 23.22
CA THR A 55 2.60 -31.10 23.86
C THR A 55 2.64 -29.91 22.89
N ARG A 56 2.54 -30.15 21.57
CA ARG A 56 2.49 -29.10 20.54
C ARG A 56 1.10 -28.50 20.33
N VAL A 57 0.03 -29.06 20.92
CA VAL A 57 -1.32 -28.52 20.77
C VAL A 57 -1.34 -27.04 21.17
N LEU A 58 -1.84 -26.19 20.26
CA LEU A 58 -1.85 -24.74 20.44
C LEU A 58 -3.25 -24.20 20.69
N SER A 59 -4.28 -24.89 20.19
CA SER A 59 -5.67 -24.48 20.31
C SER A 59 -6.54 -25.61 20.85
N THR A 60 -7.48 -25.27 21.73
CA THR A 60 -8.47 -26.20 22.26
C THR A 60 -9.82 -25.49 22.30
N PRO A 61 -10.94 -26.17 21.98
CA PRO A 61 -12.25 -25.53 22.01
C PRO A 61 -12.56 -24.98 23.41
N PRO A 62 -13.06 -23.75 23.54
CA PRO A 62 -13.49 -23.22 24.82
C PRO A 62 -14.54 -24.13 25.45
N ALA A 63 -14.36 -24.50 26.72
CA ALA A 63 -15.38 -25.23 27.45
C ALA A 63 -16.64 -24.36 27.57
N ALA A 64 -17.82 -24.93 27.29
CA ALA A 64 -19.09 -24.24 27.50
C ALA A 64 -19.24 -23.90 29.00
N SER A 65 -19.30 -22.62 29.33
CA SER A 65 -19.54 -22.12 30.68
C SER A 65 -21.00 -22.36 31.08
N SER A 66 -21.37 -23.60 31.39
CA SER A 66 -22.56 -23.88 32.22
C SER A 66 -22.48 -25.23 32.91
N ILE A 67 -22.89 -25.22 34.18
CA ILE A 67 -23.00 -26.36 35.11
C ILE A 67 -23.96 -27.46 34.59
N PHE A 68 -24.73 -27.20 33.52
CA PHE A 68 -25.71 -28.12 32.92
C PHE A 68 -25.20 -28.93 31.71
N SER A 69 -23.89 -28.90 31.41
CA SER A 69 -23.33 -29.42 30.15
C SER A 69 -23.02 -30.93 30.11
N PHE A 70 -23.55 -31.76 31.02
CA PHE A 70 -23.36 -33.22 30.98
C PHE A 70 -23.96 -33.91 29.73
N TYR A 71 -24.89 -33.26 29.02
CA TYR A 71 -25.57 -33.87 27.86
C TYR A 71 -25.41 -33.12 26.53
N LYS A 72 -24.59 -32.07 26.43
CA LYS A 72 -24.30 -31.41 25.15
C LYS A 72 -22.96 -30.68 25.17
N ARG A 73 -21.89 -31.37 24.78
CA ARG A 73 -20.59 -30.77 24.42
C ARG A 73 -20.74 -30.01 23.10
N ASN A 74 -21.45 -28.89 23.09
CA ASN A 74 -21.32 -27.92 22.01
C ASN A 74 -20.01 -27.15 22.23
N ASN A 75 -18.91 -27.79 21.82
CA ASN A 75 -17.59 -27.18 21.76
C ASN A 75 -17.63 -26.09 20.68
N SER A 76 -17.93 -24.86 21.11
CA SER A 76 -17.94 -23.72 20.18
C SER A 76 -16.55 -23.58 19.56
N TYR A 77 -16.48 -23.28 18.28
CA TYR A 77 -15.24 -23.12 17.50
C TYR A 77 -14.38 -24.39 17.34
N GLY A 78 -14.95 -25.58 17.48
CA GLY A 78 -14.21 -26.84 17.30
C GLY A 78 -13.45 -26.93 15.98
N TRP A 79 -14.07 -26.58 14.87
CA TRP A 79 -13.40 -26.57 13.57
C TRP A 79 -12.29 -25.50 13.42
N LEU A 80 -12.42 -24.35 14.09
CA LEU A 80 -11.35 -23.34 14.13
C LEU A 80 -10.12 -23.89 14.86
N CYS A 81 -10.32 -24.54 16.01
CA CYS A 81 -9.23 -25.21 16.72
C CYS A 81 -8.55 -26.27 15.84
N GLN A 82 -9.33 -26.99 15.02
CA GLN A 82 -8.82 -27.99 14.07
C GLN A 82 -7.84 -27.37 13.06
N ILE A 83 -8.21 -26.25 12.43
CA ILE A 83 -7.36 -25.61 11.41
C ILE A 83 -6.13 -24.94 12.03
N ILE A 84 -6.23 -24.38 13.24
CA ILE A 84 -5.08 -23.83 13.97
C ILE A 84 -4.09 -24.95 14.28
N ASN A 85 -4.55 -26.08 14.83
CA ASN A 85 -3.67 -27.20 15.15
C ASN A 85 -3.11 -27.88 13.88
N ARG A 86 -3.84 -27.84 12.75
CA ARG A 86 -3.28 -28.26 11.46
C ARG A 86 -2.12 -27.37 11.01
N PHE A 87 -2.23 -26.06 11.20
CA PHE A 87 -1.12 -25.13 10.93
C PHE A 87 0.12 -25.49 11.77
N VAL A 88 -0.08 -25.86 13.04
CA VAL A 88 1.01 -26.36 13.90
C VAL A 88 1.61 -27.67 13.38
N LEU A 89 0.76 -28.61 12.94
CA LEU A 89 1.18 -29.90 12.40
C LEU A 89 2.08 -29.74 11.16
N LYS A 90 1.83 -28.72 10.34
CA LYS A 90 2.61 -28.39 9.14
C LYS A 90 3.80 -27.47 9.40
N ASP A 91 4.28 -27.45 10.64
CA ASP A 91 5.40 -26.62 11.09
C ASP A 91 5.23 -25.12 10.85
N GLY A 92 3.98 -24.67 10.65
CA GLY A 92 3.66 -23.26 10.38
C GLY A 92 4.15 -22.34 11.49
N ILE A 93 4.05 -22.76 12.76
CA ILE A 93 4.57 -21.99 13.91
C ILE A 93 6.09 -21.84 13.84
N ASN A 94 6.82 -22.92 13.57
CA ASN A 94 8.28 -22.87 13.51
C ASN A 94 8.74 -22.01 12.33
N ASN A 95 8.10 -22.16 11.17
CA ASN A 95 8.36 -21.35 9.98
C ASN A 95 8.04 -19.86 10.21
N LEU A 96 6.95 -19.56 10.92
CA LEU A 96 6.56 -18.21 11.28
C LEU A 96 7.57 -17.57 12.25
N ARG A 97 8.04 -18.32 13.24
CA ARG A 97 9.06 -17.84 14.20
C ARG A 97 10.40 -17.56 13.53
N LYS A 98 10.82 -18.41 12.59
CA LYS A 98 12.01 -18.16 11.75
C LYS A 98 11.91 -16.87 10.93
N GLN A 99 10.71 -16.35 10.67
CA GLN A 99 10.60 -15.03 10.06
C GLN A 99 11.20 -13.98 10.99
N PHE A 100 10.82 -13.96 12.28
CA PHE A 100 11.31 -13.00 13.29
C PHE A 100 12.80 -13.07 13.62
N GLU A 101 13.49 -14.15 13.28
CA GLU A 101 14.93 -14.31 13.54
C GLU A 101 15.82 -13.49 12.59
N ASP A 102 15.24 -12.66 11.71
CA ASP A 102 16.02 -11.81 10.82
C ASP A 102 16.84 -10.74 11.56
N LYS A 103 18.02 -10.41 11.01
CA LYS A 103 18.82 -9.26 11.46
C LYS A 103 18.25 -7.92 10.99
N LYS A 104 17.28 -7.93 10.07
CA LYS A 104 16.62 -6.71 9.57
C LYS A 104 15.45 -6.33 10.48
N ARG A 105 15.27 -5.02 10.69
CA ARG A 105 14.11 -4.46 11.40
C ARG A 105 12.84 -4.76 10.59
N PHE A 106 11.83 -5.33 11.24
CA PHE A 106 10.50 -5.53 10.65
C PHE A 106 9.76 -4.21 10.55
N THR A 107 8.92 -4.09 9.51
CA THR A 107 7.96 -3.00 9.39
C THR A 107 6.72 -3.26 10.25
N ALA A 108 5.97 -2.20 10.59
CA ALA A 108 4.66 -2.30 11.26
C ALA A 108 3.71 -3.30 10.57
N LEU A 109 3.71 -3.29 9.23
CA LEU A 109 2.88 -4.16 8.40
C LEU A 109 3.26 -5.64 8.56
N GLU A 110 4.56 -5.95 8.65
CA GLU A 110 5.04 -7.33 8.84
C GLU A 110 4.76 -7.83 10.26
N TYR A 111 4.99 -7.01 11.30
CA TYR A 111 4.59 -7.33 12.66
C TYR A 111 3.09 -7.62 12.75
N HIS A 112 2.28 -6.74 12.17
CA HIS A 112 0.84 -6.92 12.09
C HIS A 112 0.47 -8.24 11.40
N ALA A 113 1.00 -8.50 10.21
CA ALA A 113 0.66 -9.70 9.45
C ALA A 113 1.05 -11.00 10.18
N LEU A 114 2.22 -11.04 10.84
CA LEU A 114 2.70 -12.23 11.53
C LEU A 114 1.94 -12.53 12.83
N LEU A 115 1.50 -11.49 13.56
CA LEU A 115 0.86 -11.65 14.88
C LEU A 115 -0.67 -11.67 14.81
N LEU A 116 -1.29 -10.95 13.87
CA LEU A 116 -2.74 -10.78 13.77
C LEU A 116 -3.54 -12.09 13.76
N PRO A 117 -3.15 -13.15 13.02
CA PRO A 117 -3.94 -14.38 13.00
C PRO A 117 -4.15 -14.99 14.39
N PHE A 118 -3.18 -14.85 15.28
CA PHE A 118 -3.26 -15.38 16.64
C PHE A 118 -3.92 -14.42 17.62
N GLY A 119 -3.84 -13.11 17.38
CA GLY A 119 -4.65 -12.12 18.08
C GLY A 119 -6.15 -12.37 17.84
N ASN A 120 -6.53 -12.62 16.59
CA ASN A 120 -7.90 -12.87 16.16
C ASN A 120 -8.52 -14.17 16.73
N CYS A 121 -7.70 -15.16 17.07
CA CYS A 121 -8.17 -16.44 17.64
C CYS A 121 -7.85 -16.63 19.12
N MET A 122 -7.47 -15.57 19.85
CA MET A 122 -6.92 -15.68 21.20
C MET A 122 -7.79 -16.47 22.19
N ASN A 123 -9.11 -16.40 22.04
CA ASN A 123 -10.08 -17.15 22.87
C ASN A 123 -10.00 -18.67 22.70
N CYS A 124 -9.48 -19.15 21.57
CA CYS A 124 -9.31 -20.57 21.26
C CYS A 124 -7.90 -21.07 21.59
N LEU A 125 -6.96 -20.20 21.98
CA LEU A 125 -5.56 -20.55 22.18
C LEU A 125 -5.28 -20.99 23.62
N VAL A 126 -4.38 -21.95 23.77
CA VAL A 126 -3.79 -22.30 25.06
C VAL A 126 -2.82 -21.20 25.46
N LYS A 127 -3.27 -20.27 26.32
CA LYS A 127 -2.57 -19.02 26.68
C LYS A 127 -1.11 -19.23 27.10
N THR A 128 -0.85 -20.20 27.98
CA THR A 128 0.50 -20.51 28.46
C THR A 128 1.43 -20.91 27.32
N ARG A 129 0.93 -21.74 26.39
CA ARG A 129 1.70 -22.19 25.23
C ARG A 129 1.93 -21.06 24.23
N TYR A 130 0.93 -20.24 23.97
CA TYR A 130 1.05 -19.09 23.08
C TYR A 130 2.14 -18.12 23.58
N LEU A 131 2.13 -17.77 24.87
CA LEU A 131 3.14 -16.89 25.47
C LEU A 131 4.54 -17.51 25.45
N GLN A 132 4.67 -18.83 25.66
CA GLN A 132 5.96 -19.52 25.52
C GLN A 132 6.52 -19.45 24.09
N LEU A 133 5.65 -19.43 23.08
CA LEU A 133 6.06 -19.42 21.67
C LEU A 133 6.33 -18.03 21.12
N PHE A 134 5.53 -17.03 21.52
CA PHE A 134 5.52 -15.70 20.92
C PHE A 134 5.86 -14.55 21.89
N GLY A 135 6.14 -14.84 23.17
CA GLY A 135 6.36 -13.79 24.16
C GLY A 135 7.50 -12.83 23.79
N LYS A 136 8.61 -13.37 23.25
CA LYS A 136 9.75 -12.56 22.80
C LYS A 136 9.36 -11.69 21.59
N GLU A 137 8.67 -12.27 20.63
CA GLU A 137 8.25 -11.63 19.38
C GLU A 137 7.20 -10.55 19.63
N ILE A 138 6.31 -10.73 20.62
CA ILE A 138 5.36 -9.71 21.08
C ILE A 138 6.10 -8.55 21.74
N ILE A 139 7.08 -8.82 22.61
CA ILE A 139 7.88 -7.75 23.23
C ILE A 139 8.64 -6.96 22.16
N GLN A 140 9.18 -7.62 21.14
CA GLN A 140 9.83 -6.93 20.01
C GLN A 140 8.85 -6.04 19.24
N ALA A 141 7.61 -6.50 19.03
CA ALA A 141 6.58 -5.70 18.37
C ALA A 141 6.17 -4.48 19.22
N LEU A 142 6.09 -4.63 20.55
CA LEU A 142 5.81 -3.53 21.47
C LEU A 142 6.95 -2.51 21.50
N ASP A 143 8.19 -2.96 21.59
CA ASP A 143 9.39 -2.10 21.51
C ASP A 143 9.46 -1.35 20.17
N TYR A 144 9.08 -2.01 19.06
CA TYR A 144 8.95 -1.36 17.77
C TYR A 144 7.89 -0.25 17.77
N ILE A 145 6.72 -0.49 18.39
CA ILE A 145 5.62 0.48 18.48
C ILE A 145 6.03 1.67 19.37
N GLU A 146 6.68 1.42 20.50
CA GLU A 146 7.15 2.47 21.42
C GLU A 146 8.22 3.36 20.77
N ASN A 147 9.02 2.81 19.85
CA ASN A 147 10.10 3.51 19.14
C ASN A 147 9.75 3.75 17.65
N LEU A 148 8.48 4.03 17.33
CA LEU A 148 8.04 4.40 15.99
C LEU A 148 8.68 5.75 15.59
N ASN A 149 9.43 5.74 14.49
CA ASN A 149 9.95 6.97 13.88
C ASN A 149 8.95 7.50 12.84
N ALA A 150 9.05 8.78 12.46
CA ALA A 150 8.21 9.38 11.41
C ALA A 150 8.32 8.65 10.05
N GLU A 151 9.44 7.97 9.78
CA GLU A 151 9.63 7.14 8.58
C GLU A 151 8.93 5.76 8.65
N ASP A 152 8.55 5.32 9.86
CA ASP A 152 7.91 4.02 10.10
C ASP A 152 6.38 4.08 10.07
N HIS A 153 5.77 5.26 9.91
CA HIS A 153 4.35 5.36 9.59
C HIS A 153 4.14 4.78 8.18
N PRO A 154 3.47 3.62 8.03
CA PRO A 154 3.10 3.17 6.71
C PRO A 154 2.13 4.22 6.18
N ILE A 155 2.56 5.05 5.22
CA ILE A 155 1.66 5.94 4.51
C ILE A 155 0.57 5.03 3.95
N THR A 156 -0.62 5.06 4.56
CA THR A 156 -1.65 4.13 4.16
C THR A 156 -2.11 4.51 2.77
N ARG A 157 -2.69 3.57 2.02
CA ARG A 157 -3.35 3.93 0.76
C ARG A 157 -4.41 5.03 0.95
N ARG A 158 -5.02 5.13 2.14
CA ARG A 158 -5.95 6.23 2.46
C ARG A 158 -5.23 7.58 2.56
N ASP A 159 -4.08 7.63 3.21
CA ASP A 159 -3.28 8.86 3.34
C ASP A 159 -2.73 9.31 1.97
N LEU A 160 -2.36 8.36 1.11
CA LEU A 160 -1.98 8.66 -0.28
C LEU A 160 -3.14 9.16 -1.14
N ASN A 161 -4.33 8.59 -0.97
CA ASN A 161 -5.51 9.03 -1.72
C ASN A 161 -5.87 10.47 -1.38
N SER A 162 -5.67 10.93 -0.13
CA SER A 162 -5.91 12.34 0.22
C SER A 162 -4.92 13.33 -0.40
N LEU A 163 -3.82 12.85 -0.96
CA LEU A 163 -2.84 13.70 -1.66
C LEU A 163 -3.18 13.91 -3.13
N ILE A 164 -4.12 13.14 -3.70
CA ILE A 164 -4.52 13.25 -5.10
C ILE A 164 -5.86 13.98 -5.19
N ASP A 165 -5.89 15.07 -5.95
CA ASP A 165 -7.10 15.86 -6.21
C ASP A 165 -7.38 15.95 -7.72
N VAL A 166 -8.64 16.10 -8.10
CA VAL A 166 -9.05 16.31 -9.50
C VAL A 166 -9.91 17.55 -9.56
N ARG A 167 -9.49 18.54 -10.35
CA ARG A 167 -10.14 19.84 -10.48
C ARG A 167 -10.40 20.15 -11.95
N GLN A 168 -11.58 20.68 -12.20
CA GLN A 168 -11.88 21.28 -13.50
C GLN A 168 -11.69 22.79 -13.37
N GLY A 169 -10.68 23.34 -14.04
CA GLY A 169 -10.36 24.76 -13.91
C GLY A 169 -9.27 25.24 -14.85
N ASP A 170 -8.84 26.48 -14.63
CA ASP A 170 -7.70 27.09 -15.30
C ASP A 170 -6.43 26.79 -14.50
N LEU A 171 -5.48 26.09 -15.12
CA LEU A 171 -4.21 25.73 -14.50
C LEU A 171 -3.43 26.94 -13.97
N THR A 172 -3.60 28.12 -14.57
CA THR A 172 -2.84 29.31 -14.17
C THR A 172 -3.28 29.90 -12.83
N VAL A 173 -4.49 29.58 -12.35
CA VAL A 173 -4.99 30.06 -11.05
C VAL A 173 -4.83 29.04 -9.91
N GLU A 174 -4.34 27.83 -10.21
CA GLU A 174 -4.12 26.80 -9.20
C GLU A 174 -3.03 27.19 -8.21
N GLN A 175 -3.38 27.16 -6.92
CA GLN A 175 -2.47 27.47 -5.82
C GLN A 175 -1.65 26.24 -5.44
N THR A 176 -0.59 26.00 -6.21
CA THR A 176 0.39 24.94 -5.95
C THR A 176 1.81 25.49 -5.99
N ASP A 177 2.80 24.72 -5.55
CA ASP A 177 4.18 25.12 -5.70
C ASP A 177 4.59 25.10 -7.18
N VAL A 178 4.13 24.08 -7.92
CA VAL A 178 4.47 23.90 -9.33
C VAL A 178 3.22 23.67 -10.17
N ILE A 179 3.14 24.34 -11.32
CA ILE A 179 2.26 23.93 -12.43
C ILE A 179 3.08 23.31 -13.56
N VAL A 180 2.54 22.26 -14.18
CA VAL A 180 3.20 21.57 -15.29
C VAL A 180 2.58 21.96 -16.62
N VAL A 181 3.42 22.34 -17.56
CA VAL A 181 3.01 22.75 -18.90
C VAL A 181 3.64 21.79 -19.91
N CYS A 182 2.79 21.08 -20.66
CA CYS A 182 3.28 20.34 -21.81
C CYS A 182 3.74 21.34 -22.88
N SER A 183 5.05 21.52 -23.04
CA SER A 183 5.63 22.53 -23.93
C SER A 183 5.32 22.28 -25.41
N SER A 184 4.92 21.05 -25.73
CA SER A 184 4.41 20.65 -27.05
C SER A 184 2.98 21.13 -27.33
N SER A 185 2.25 21.59 -26.32
CA SER A 185 0.90 22.16 -26.46
C SER A 185 0.97 23.68 -26.59
N LYS A 186 0.79 24.17 -27.83
CA LYS A 186 0.78 25.62 -28.12
C LYS A 186 -0.27 26.35 -27.28
N THR A 187 -1.47 25.80 -27.16
CA THR A 187 -2.58 26.40 -26.41
C THR A 187 -2.24 26.57 -24.92
N LEU A 188 -1.65 25.56 -24.29
CA LEU A 188 -1.26 25.66 -22.87
C LEU A 188 -0.14 26.66 -22.67
N CYS A 189 0.88 26.64 -23.54
CA CYS A 189 1.98 27.61 -23.49
C CYS A 189 1.45 29.05 -23.66
N GLU A 190 0.60 29.30 -24.66
CA GLU A 190 0.03 30.63 -24.89
C GLU A 190 -0.80 31.13 -23.72
N ASN A 191 -1.61 30.27 -23.09
CA ASN A 191 -2.40 30.64 -21.92
C ASN A 191 -1.49 31.03 -20.75
N VAL A 192 -0.46 30.24 -20.47
CA VAL A 192 0.51 30.53 -19.41
C VAL A 192 1.28 31.82 -19.68
N PHE A 193 1.70 32.07 -20.93
CA PHE A 193 2.39 33.31 -21.30
C PHE A 193 1.47 34.54 -21.24
N LYS A 194 0.18 34.38 -21.56
CA LYS A 194 -0.82 35.44 -21.38
C LYS A 194 -1.06 35.76 -19.91
N SER A 195 -1.28 34.75 -19.07
CA SER A 195 -1.53 34.96 -17.63
C SER A 195 -0.29 35.49 -16.91
N GLY A 196 0.88 34.94 -17.19
CA GLY A 196 2.12 35.29 -16.51
C GLY A 196 2.89 36.47 -17.11
N GLY A 197 2.49 36.92 -18.30
CA GLY A 197 3.11 38.03 -19.01
C GLY A 197 4.36 37.65 -19.79
N ASN A 198 4.92 38.63 -20.50
CA ASN A 198 6.03 38.42 -21.43
C ASN A 198 7.34 37.98 -20.74
N SER A 199 7.49 38.24 -19.44
CA SER A 199 8.66 37.83 -18.65
C SER A 199 8.83 36.30 -18.65
N ILE A 200 7.73 35.54 -18.46
CA ILE A 200 7.77 34.07 -18.47
C ILE A 200 8.22 33.56 -19.84
N LYS A 201 7.68 34.15 -20.92
CA LYS A 201 8.05 33.76 -22.28
C LYS A 201 9.55 33.99 -22.55
N VAL A 202 10.06 35.15 -22.17
CA VAL A 202 11.50 35.48 -22.34
C VAL A 202 12.38 34.53 -21.52
N SER A 203 12.02 34.25 -20.27
CA SER A 203 12.75 33.31 -19.42
C SER A 203 12.73 31.88 -19.97
N TYR A 204 11.58 31.41 -20.45
CA TYR A 204 11.45 30.11 -21.08
C TYR A 204 12.32 30.00 -22.34
N GLU A 205 12.26 30.98 -23.24
CA GLU A 205 13.06 30.99 -24.47
C GLU A 205 14.57 31.09 -24.19
N ALA A 206 14.96 31.83 -23.15
CA ALA A 206 16.36 31.93 -22.74
C ALA A 206 16.89 30.59 -22.20
N GLU A 207 16.16 29.92 -21.32
CA GLU A 207 16.55 28.60 -20.80
C GLU A 207 16.50 27.51 -21.88
N LEU A 208 15.53 27.56 -22.80
CA LEU A 208 15.47 26.65 -23.96
C LEU A 208 16.70 26.80 -24.86
N LYS A 209 17.18 28.04 -25.10
CA LYS A 209 18.40 28.29 -25.88
C LYS A 209 19.65 27.81 -25.16
N LYS A 210 19.69 27.95 -23.83
CA LYS A 210 20.82 27.53 -23.00
C LYS A 210 20.91 26.00 -22.89
N ASN A 211 19.77 25.33 -22.72
CA ASN A 211 19.67 23.89 -22.49
C ASN A 211 18.58 23.25 -23.39
N PRO A 212 18.82 23.15 -24.71
CA PRO A 212 17.79 22.70 -25.67
C PRO A 212 17.35 21.25 -25.49
N THR A 213 18.16 20.43 -24.83
CA THR A 213 17.89 19.01 -24.55
C THR A 213 17.43 18.75 -23.12
N ALA A 214 17.17 19.79 -22.33
CA ALA A 214 16.71 19.63 -20.96
C ALA A 214 15.35 18.90 -20.94
N PRO A 215 15.19 17.84 -20.11
CA PRO A 215 13.93 17.13 -20.01
C PRO A 215 12.83 17.99 -19.37
N ILE A 216 13.22 18.96 -18.54
CA ILE A 216 12.34 19.92 -17.87
C ILE A 216 13.01 21.29 -17.93
N ILE A 217 12.29 22.29 -18.45
CA ILE A 217 12.68 23.69 -18.35
C ILE A 217 11.92 24.31 -17.18
N THR A 218 12.65 24.87 -16.23
CA THR A 218 12.10 25.46 -15.01
C THR A 218 12.09 26.98 -15.13
N VAL A 219 10.93 27.59 -14.90
CA VAL A 219 10.76 29.05 -14.93
C VAL A 219 10.03 29.48 -13.67
N THR A 220 10.53 30.49 -12.98
CA THR A 220 9.82 31.11 -11.86
C THR A 220 8.52 31.74 -12.36
N ALA A 221 7.41 31.44 -11.71
CA ALA A 221 6.12 32.02 -12.08
C ALA A 221 6.10 33.52 -11.78
N ASN A 222 5.25 34.25 -12.50
CA ASN A 222 5.07 35.70 -12.34
C ASN A 222 3.68 36.10 -12.87
N GLY A 223 3.31 37.37 -12.74
CA GLY A 223 2.04 37.90 -13.22
C GLY A 223 0.85 37.30 -12.48
N HIS A 224 -0.15 36.82 -13.22
CA HIS A 224 -1.37 36.22 -12.66
C HIS A 224 -1.28 34.70 -12.50
N VAL A 225 -0.09 34.10 -12.63
CA VAL A 225 0.10 32.68 -12.33
C VAL A 225 0.24 32.50 -10.83
N ALA A 226 -0.70 31.76 -10.22
CA ALA A 226 -0.76 31.59 -8.76
C ALA A 226 0.32 30.66 -8.20
N ALA A 227 0.88 29.78 -9.03
CA ALA A 227 1.94 28.87 -8.63
C ALA A 227 3.26 29.59 -8.36
N LYS A 228 4.21 28.94 -7.66
CA LYS A 228 5.56 29.50 -7.43
C LYS A 228 6.47 29.31 -8.64
N THR A 229 6.36 28.16 -9.30
CA THR A 229 7.24 27.71 -10.38
C THR A 229 6.44 27.02 -11.48
N ILE A 230 6.97 27.07 -12.71
CA ILE A 230 6.40 26.45 -13.90
C ILE A 230 7.41 25.47 -14.47
N TYR A 231 6.98 24.22 -14.65
CA TYR A 231 7.75 23.19 -15.32
C TYR A 231 7.25 23.02 -16.75
N PHE A 232 8.08 23.34 -17.73
CA PHE A 232 7.82 23.08 -19.14
C PHE A 232 8.46 21.75 -19.54
N LEU A 233 7.64 20.78 -19.94
CA LEU A 233 8.10 19.45 -20.38
C LEU A 233 7.62 19.14 -21.80
N PRO A 234 8.50 18.73 -22.72
CA PRO A 234 8.06 18.20 -24.01
C PRO A 234 7.44 16.82 -23.81
N TRP A 235 6.27 16.60 -24.43
CA TRP A 235 5.63 15.29 -24.46
C TRP A 235 4.77 15.14 -25.69
N GLN A 236 4.82 13.95 -26.29
CA GLN A 236 3.98 13.55 -27.42
C GLN A 236 3.51 12.10 -27.17
N PRO A 237 2.29 11.75 -27.57
CA PRO A 237 1.82 10.38 -27.51
C PRO A 237 2.58 9.51 -28.52
N ASP A 238 2.87 8.27 -28.13
CA ASP A 238 3.33 7.23 -29.05
C ASP A 238 2.12 6.52 -29.67
N ALA A 239 2.24 6.06 -30.91
CA ALA A 239 1.20 5.28 -31.57
C ALA A 239 1.09 3.87 -30.98
N ASP A 240 2.19 3.32 -30.47
CA ASP A 240 2.20 2.06 -29.75
C ASP A 240 1.69 2.27 -28.32
N LEU A 241 0.69 1.48 -27.92
CA LEU A 241 0.03 1.61 -26.62
C LEU A 241 0.95 1.37 -25.42
N ILE A 242 1.95 0.49 -25.56
CA ILE A 242 2.89 0.17 -24.48
C ILE A 242 3.84 1.35 -24.30
N LYS A 243 4.44 1.82 -25.39
CA LYS A 243 5.32 3.00 -25.40
C LYS A 243 4.59 4.26 -24.95
N PHE A 244 3.32 4.40 -25.32
CA PHE A 244 2.45 5.46 -24.84
C PHE A 244 2.30 5.43 -23.31
N CYS A 245 1.97 4.26 -22.74
CA CYS A 245 1.85 4.14 -21.29
C CYS A 245 3.18 4.45 -20.59
N ASP A 246 4.29 4.00 -21.16
CA ASP A 246 5.62 4.23 -20.60
C ASP A 246 6.05 5.70 -20.73
N SER A 247 5.64 6.41 -21.78
CA SER A 247 5.91 7.84 -21.92
C SER A 247 5.13 8.66 -20.89
N VAL A 248 3.86 8.31 -20.61
CA VAL A 248 3.07 8.94 -19.53
C VAL A 248 3.71 8.67 -18.17
N LYS A 249 4.15 7.42 -17.90
CA LYS A 249 4.82 7.10 -16.62
C LYS A 249 6.11 7.90 -16.44
N THR A 250 6.89 8.01 -17.50
CA THR A 250 8.15 8.77 -17.51
C THR A 250 7.88 10.25 -17.28
N PHE A 251 6.85 10.81 -17.92
CA PHE A 251 6.42 12.19 -17.72
C PHE A 251 6.11 12.47 -16.23
N VAL A 252 5.28 11.65 -15.60
CA VAL A 252 4.92 11.79 -14.18
C VAL A 252 6.13 11.63 -13.27
N SER A 253 6.96 10.60 -13.52
CA SER A 253 8.15 10.33 -12.73
C SER A 253 9.10 11.53 -12.72
N ASN A 254 9.40 12.07 -13.90
CA ASN A 254 10.34 13.19 -14.05
C ASN A 254 9.84 14.44 -13.32
N VAL A 255 8.54 14.75 -13.43
CA VAL A 255 7.94 15.89 -12.74
C VAL A 255 8.05 15.74 -11.22
N MET A 256 7.60 14.60 -10.68
CA MET A 256 7.56 14.40 -9.22
C MET A 256 8.96 14.32 -8.61
N GLU A 257 9.89 13.63 -9.27
CA GLU A 257 11.29 13.56 -8.85
C GLU A 257 11.94 14.94 -8.86
N LYS A 258 11.70 15.74 -9.91
CA LYS A 258 12.21 17.11 -9.97
C LYS A 258 11.63 17.99 -8.87
N ALA A 259 10.31 17.95 -8.68
CA ALA A 259 9.64 18.74 -7.64
C ALA A 259 10.17 18.37 -6.25
N ALA A 260 10.35 17.08 -5.96
CA ALA A 260 10.93 16.61 -4.71
C ALA A 260 12.39 17.08 -4.54
N SER A 261 13.20 17.03 -5.60
CA SER A 261 14.59 17.51 -5.58
C SER A 261 14.69 19.02 -5.27
N GLU A 262 13.66 19.79 -5.61
CA GLU A 262 13.54 21.22 -5.32
C GLU A 262 12.73 21.52 -4.05
N SER A 263 12.41 20.48 -3.26
CA SER A 263 11.67 20.57 -1.99
C SER A 263 10.24 21.15 -2.10
N TYR A 264 9.61 21.03 -3.26
CA TYR A 264 8.20 21.39 -3.43
C TYR A 264 7.26 20.31 -2.88
N GLN A 265 6.09 20.74 -2.42
CA GLN A 265 5.10 19.92 -1.71
C GLN A 265 3.76 19.80 -2.44
N SER A 266 3.56 20.55 -3.52
CA SER A 266 2.33 20.52 -4.31
C SER A 266 2.58 20.77 -5.80
N ILE A 267 1.98 19.93 -6.64
CA ILE A 267 2.08 20.03 -8.10
C ILE A 267 0.70 19.95 -8.76
N ALA A 268 0.50 20.71 -9.83
CA ALA A 268 -0.69 20.65 -10.67
C ALA A 268 -0.32 20.20 -12.09
N ILE A 269 -0.94 19.12 -12.57
CA ILE A 269 -0.62 18.51 -13.85
C ILE A 269 -1.87 18.48 -14.75
N PRO A 270 -1.86 19.12 -15.92
CA PRO A 270 -3.00 19.11 -16.81
C PRO A 270 -3.26 17.72 -17.40
N ALA A 271 -4.48 17.50 -17.86
CA ALA A 271 -4.86 16.29 -18.61
C ALA A 271 -4.15 16.20 -19.98
N ILE A 272 -2.90 15.73 -19.98
CA ILE A 272 -2.10 15.54 -21.20
C ILE A 272 -2.70 14.47 -22.12
N GLY A 273 -2.55 14.62 -23.43
CA GLY A 273 -3.01 13.66 -24.44
C GLY A 273 -4.53 13.57 -24.65
N CYS A 274 -5.35 14.11 -23.74
CA CYS A 274 -6.82 14.06 -23.82
C CYS A 274 -7.43 15.14 -24.74
N GLY A 275 -6.62 16.05 -25.27
CA GLY A 275 -7.04 17.10 -26.19
C GLY A 275 -6.92 16.69 -27.67
N LEU A 276 -6.22 17.50 -28.47
CA LEU A 276 -6.05 17.32 -29.92
C LEU A 276 -5.42 15.99 -30.34
N HIS A 277 -4.75 15.31 -29.40
CA HIS A 277 -4.12 14.01 -29.62
C HIS A 277 -5.10 12.83 -29.60
N GLY A 278 -6.35 13.01 -29.17
CA GLY A 278 -7.39 11.99 -29.24
C GLY A 278 -7.09 10.71 -28.43
N CYS A 279 -6.22 10.79 -27.41
CA CYS A 279 -5.88 9.62 -26.61
C CYS A 279 -7.09 9.15 -25.80
N SER A 280 -7.16 7.84 -25.53
CA SER A 280 -8.19 7.28 -24.66
C SER A 280 -8.08 7.86 -23.25
N ILE A 281 -9.07 8.66 -22.85
CA ILE A 281 -9.13 9.32 -21.53
C ILE A 281 -8.99 8.29 -20.41
N SER A 282 -9.67 7.14 -20.53
CA SER A 282 -9.61 6.06 -19.55
C SER A 282 -8.20 5.48 -19.42
N LEU A 283 -7.49 5.34 -20.53
CA LEU A 283 -6.11 4.84 -20.53
C LEU A 283 -5.13 5.86 -19.94
N VAL A 284 -5.27 7.14 -20.30
CA VAL A 284 -4.47 8.23 -19.74
C VAL A 284 -4.68 8.28 -18.23
N ALA A 285 -5.93 8.46 -17.78
CA ALA A 285 -6.26 8.60 -16.37
C ALA A 285 -5.81 7.38 -15.56
N GLY A 286 -6.08 6.16 -16.06
CA GLY A 286 -5.67 4.93 -15.40
C GLY A 286 -4.15 4.77 -15.29
N THR A 287 -3.38 5.23 -16.29
CA THR A 287 -1.92 5.19 -16.26
C THR A 287 -1.37 6.27 -15.32
N PHE A 288 -1.93 7.47 -15.38
CA PHE A 288 -1.54 8.62 -14.57
C PHE A 288 -1.71 8.34 -13.08
N VAL A 289 -2.91 7.94 -12.66
CA VAL A 289 -3.24 7.69 -11.26
C VAL A 289 -2.39 6.55 -10.70
N LYS A 290 -2.15 5.47 -11.49
CA LYS A 290 -1.28 4.37 -11.07
C LYS A 290 0.16 4.82 -10.85
N GLU A 291 0.67 5.65 -11.75
CA GLU A 291 2.04 6.14 -11.64
C GLU A 291 2.21 7.14 -10.50
N VAL A 292 1.28 8.10 -10.35
CA VAL A 292 1.29 9.03 -9.20
C VAL A 292 1.23 8.26 -7.89
N HIS A 293 0.34 7.27 -7.77
CA HIS A 293 0.33 6.40 -6.59
C HIS A 293 1.67 5.73 -6.31
N ARG A 294 2.35 5.25 -7.35
CA ARG A 294 3.68 4.63 -7.21
C ARG A 294 4.72 5.63 -6.72
N GLN A 295 4.68 6.85 -7.23
CA GLN A 295 5.63 7.92 -6.89
C GLN A 295 5.39 8.50 -5.50
N LEU A 296 4.13 8.63 -5.06
CA LEU A 296 3.82 9.19 -3.74
C LEU A 296 4.39 8.36 -2.57
N PHE A 297 4.65 7.07 -2.76
CA PHE A 297 5.39 6.26 -1.77
C PHE A 297 6.84 6.72 -1.59
N LYS A 298 7.43 7.36 -2.60
CA LYS A 298 8.81 7.88 -2.58
C LYS A 298 8.87 9.37 -2.30
N TYR A 299 7.93 10.11 -2.87
CA TYR A 299 7.86 11.57 -2.84
C TYR A 299 6.45 11.99 -2.38
N PRO A 300 6.17 11.97 -1.06
CA PRO A 300 4.88 12.41 -0.55
C PRO A 300 4.67 13.89 -0.85
N MET A 301 3.68 14.21 -1.69
CA MET A 301 3.30 15.58 -2.06
C MET A 301 1.86 15.63 -2.56
N SER A 302 1.22 16.79 -2.52
CA SER A 302 -0.10 16.97 -3.13
C SER A 302 0.01 17.02 -4.66
N VAL A 303 -0.85 16.28 -5.36
CA VAL A 303 -0.92 16.23 -6.82
C VAL A 303 -2.35 16.54 -7.23
N SER A 304 -2.56 17.65 -7.94
CA SER A 304 -3.85 18.00 -8.54
C SER A 304 -3.83 17.77 -10.05
N PHE A 305 -4.92 17.23 -10.57
CA PHE A 305 -5.17 17.09 -12.01
C PHE A 305 -6.17 18.11 -12.52
#